data_AF-A0A4Y1RFW5-F1
#
_entry.id   AF-A0A4Y1RFW5-F1
#
_cell.length_a   1.000
_cell.length_b   1.000
_cell.length_c   1.000
_cell.angle_alpha   90.00
_cell.angle_beta   90.00
_cell.angle_gamma   90.00
#
_symmetry.space_group_name_H-M   'P 1'
#
loop_
_entity.id
_entity.type
_entity.pdbx_description
1 polymer ?
#
loop_
_entity_poly.entity_id
_entity_poly.type
_entity_poly.pdbx_seq_one_letter_code
_entity_poly.pdbx_strand_id
1 'polypeptide(L)' 'MTREEAWSGRKLPVHHFKVFGCIAYAHILDEKRKKLYDKGEKCIFLGVGEHSKAYKLFNPITEKVIINRDVVFDEERIWD' A
#
# COMPACT_ATOMS: atom_id res chain seq x y z
N MET A 1 -3.12 -19.61 14.15
CA MET A 1 -4.40 -19.34 14.84
C MET A 1 -4.17 -18.11 15.70
N THR A 2 -4.69 -16.97 15.27
CA THR A 2 -4.57 -15.71 16.04
C THR A 2 -5.59 -15.74 17.18
N ARG A 3 -5.30 -15.13 18.33
CA ARG A 3 -6.10 -15.23 19.57
C ARG A 3 -7.59 -14.88 19.37
N GLU A 4 -7.89 -13.97 18.46
CA GLU A 4 -9.25 -13.54 18.11
C GLU A 4 -10.02 -14.57 17.27
N GLU A 5 -9.33 -15.34 16.42
CA GLU A 5 -9.94 -16.43 15.64
C GLU A 5 -10.38 -17.59 16.54
N ALA A 6 -9.60 -17.87 17.58
CA ALA A 6 -9.89 -18.92 18.55
C ALA A 6 -11.14 -18.60 19.41
N TRP A 7 -11.41 -17.32 19.66
CA TRP A 7 -12.59 -16.88 20.43
C TRP A 7 -13.83 -16.61 19.58
N SER A 8 -13.67 -16.08 18.37
CA SER A 8 -14.80 -15.68 17.54
C SER A 8 -15.31 -16.80 16.63
N GLY A 9 -14.53 -17.88 16.44
CA GLY A 9 -14.84 -18.95 15.48
C GLY A 9 -14.87 -18.49 14.01
N ARG A 10 -14.57 -17.22 13.76
CA ARG A 10 -14.54 -16.59 12.45
C ARG A 10 -13.09 -16.38 12.07
N LYS A 11 -12.70 -16.92 10.91
CA LYS A 11 -11.41 -16.63 10.29
C LYS A 11 -11.38 -15.13 9.99
N LEU A 12 -10.41 -14.42 10.55
CA LEU A 12 -10.29 -12.99 10.30
C LEU A 12 -9.99 -12.79 8.81
N PRO A 13 -10.68 -11.86 8.12
CA PRO A 13 -10.34 -11.54 6.75
C PRO A 13 -8.94 -10.90 6.75
N VAL A 14 -7.94 -11.68 6.37
CA VAL A 14 -6.53 -11.26 6.23
C VAL A 14 -6.30 -10.25 5.10
N HIS A 15 -7.36 -9.78 4.45
CA HIS A 15 -7.30 -8.82 3.34
C HIS A 15 -6.64 -7.48 3.72
N HIS A 16 -6.60 -7.14 5.01
CA HIS A 16 -5.85 -5.97 5.49
C HIS A 16 -4.34 -6.17 5.57
N PHE A 17 -3.86 -7.42 5.59
CA PHE A 17 -2.44 -7.71 5.53
C PHE A 17 -2.01 -7.74 4.07
N LYS A 18 -0.99 -6.96 3.75
CA LYS A 18 -0.38 -6.88 2.43
C LYS A 18 1.06 -7.36 2.50
N VAL A 19 1.54 -7.99 1.43
CA VAL A 19 2.93 -8.49 1.34
C VAL A 19 3.91 -7.32 1.45
N PHE A 20 4.75 -7.30 2.48
CA PHE A 20 5.80 -6.30 2.63
C PHE A 20 6.78 -6.37 1.44
N GLY A 21 7.15 -5.21 0.90
CA GLY A 21 8.05 -5.12 -0.25
C GLY A 21 7.39 -5.35 -1.61
N CYS A 22 6.07 -5.61 -1.66
CA CYS A 22 5.36 -5.71 -2.94
C CYS A 22 5.31 -4.36 -3.67
N ILE A 23 5.07 -4.45 -4.98
CA ILE A 23 4.79 -3.27 -5.80
C ILE A 23 3.41 -2.73 -5.43
N ALA A 24 3.34 -1.43 -5.25
CA ALA A 24 2.14 -0.71 -4.90
C ALA A 24 2.03 0.57 -5.73
N TYR A 25 0.84 0.88 -6.22
CA TYR A 25 0.56 2.06 -7.02
C TYR A 25 -0.21 3.08 -6.17
N ALA A 26 0.46 4.18 -5.84
CA ALA A 26 -0.13 5.29 -5.08
C ALA A 26 -0.93 6.18 -6.03
N HIS A 27 -2.22 6.42 -5.76
CA HIS A 27 -3.01 7.31 -6.59
C HIS A 27 -2.55 8.77 -6.45
N ILE A 28 -2.30 9.44 -7.58
CA ILE A 28 -1.94 10.86 -7.62
C ILE A 28 -3.22 11.70 -7.81
N LEU A 29 -3.45 12.67 -6.91
CA LEU A 29 -4.58 13.60 -7.00
C LEU A 29 -4.53 14.39 -8.32
N ASP A 30 -5.69 14.48 -8.98
CA ASP A 30 -5.84 15.06 -10.32
C ASP A 30 -5.41 16.54 -10.38
N GLU A 31 -5.49 17.26 -9.25
CA GLU A 31 -5.06 18.66 -9.12
C GLU A 31 -3.54 18.86 -9.33
N LYS A 32 -2.73 17.84 -9.03
CA LYS A 32 -1.27 17.87 -9.29
C LYS A 32 -0.91 17.33 -10.67
N ARG A 33 -1.90 16.93 -11.47
CA ARG A 33 -1.71 16.23 -12.73
C ARG A 33 -1.66 17.23 -13.89
N LYS A 34 -0.63 17.11 -14.73
CA LYS A 34 -0.65 17.69 -16.07
C LYS A 34 -1.33 16.71 -17.01
N LYS A 35 -2.12 17.24 -17.96
CA LYS A 35 -2.86 16.47 -18.97
C LYS A 35 -1.90 15.44 -19.62
N LEU A 36 -2.21 14.14 -19.48
CA LEU A 36 -1.44 12.95 -19.93
C LEU A 36 -0.47 12.27 -18.94
N TYR A 37 -0.37 12.69 -17.68
CA TYR A 37 0.42 11.93 -16.68
C TYR A 37 -0.26 10.64 -16.24
N ASP A 38 0.53 9.62 -15.86
CA ASP A 38 0.03 8.37 -15.29
C ASP A 38 -0.89 8.61 -14.07
N LYS A 39 -1.86 7.72 -13.84
CA LYS A 39 -2.83 7.85 -12.74
C LYS A 39 -2.23 7.41 -11.39
N GLY A 40 -1.12 6.69 -11.40
CA GLY A 40 -0.49 6.15 -10.21
C GLY A 40 1.03 6.27 -10.23
N GLU A 41 1.60 6.46 -9.04
CA GLU A 41 3.03 6.38 -8.85
C GLU A 41 3.41 4.96 -8.39
N LYS A 42 4.33 4.32 -9.12
CA LYS A 42 4.85 2.99 -8.75
C LYS A 42 5.78 3.12 -7.55
N CYS A 43 5.44 2.45 -6.47
CA CYS A 43 6.12 2.47 -5.19
C CYS A 43 6.28 1.04 -4.63
N ILE A 44 7.03 0.95 -3.54
CA ILE A 44 7.27 -0.26 -2.76
C ILE A 44 6.47 -0.14 -1.46
N PHE A 45 5.71 -1.17 -1.11
CA PHE A 45 4.96 -1.19 0.14
C PHE A 45 5.88 -1.43 1.35
N LEU A 46 5.89 -0.50 2.30
CA LEU A 46 6.68 -0.57 3.53
C LEU A 46 5.84 -0.91 4.77
N GLY A 47 4.51 -0.95 4.69
CA GLY A 47 3.65 -1.21 5.83
C GLY A 47 2.61 -0.13 6.07
N VAL A 48 1.99 -0.16 7.25
CA VAL A 48 0.96 0.80 7.65
C VAL A 48 1.61 1.95 8.44
N GLY A 49 1.13 3.18 8.24
CA GLY A 49 1.60 4.35 8.98
C GLY A 49 1.24 4.29 10.46
N GLU A 50 2.12 4.83 11.32
CA GLU A 50 2.00 4.73 12.78
C GLU A 50 0.79 5.49 13.35
N HIS A 51 0.46 6.65 12.77
CA HIS A 51 -0.61 7.53 13.26
C HIS A 51 -1.82 7.61 12.33
N SER A 52 -1.88 6.79 11.28
CA SER A 52 -2.90 6.93 10.24
C SER A 52 -3.25 5.58 9.63
N LYS A 53 -4.53 5.37 9.29
CA LYS A 53 -4.99 4.20 8.49
C LYS A 53 -4.59 4.32 7.01
N ALA A 54 -3.36 4.73 6.76
CA ALA A 54 -2.77 4.94 5.45
C ALA A 54 -1.52 4.07 5.33
N TYR A 55 -1.14 3.75 4.12
CA TYR A 55 0.00 2.90 3.83
C TYR A 55 1.25 3.74 3.61
N LYS A 56 2.37 3.25 4.13
CA LYS A 56 3.70 3.79 3.94
C LYS A 56 4.28 3.16 2.68
N LEU A 57 4.62 4.00 1.71
CA LEU A 57 5.10 3.63 0.40
C LEU A 57 6.46 4.28 0.16
N PHE A 58 7.38 3.58 -0.46
CA PHE A 58 8.66 4.13 -0.87
C PHE A 58 8.73 4.21 -2.39
N ASN A 59 9.01 5.39 -2.92
CA ASN A 59 9.28 5.56 -4.33
C ASN A 59 10.81 5.56 -4.54
N PRO A 60 11.40 4.51 -5.15
CA PRO A 60 12.83 4.44 -5.38
C PRO A 60 13.33 5.40 -6.46
N ILE A 61 12.46 5.95 -7.30
CA ILE A 61 12.83 6.92 -8.35
C ILE A 61 13.02 8.31 -7.75
N THR A 62 12.15 8.70 -6.82
CA THR A 62 12.21 10.02 -6.15
C THR A 62 12.89 9.95 -4.78
N GLU A 63 13.24 8.75 -4.33
CA GLU A 63 13.81 8.44 -3.02
C GLU A 63 12.96 8.96 -1.85
N LYS A 64 11.65 9.08 -2.06
CA LYS A 64 10.71 9.64 -1.09
C LYS A 64 9.83 8.56 -0.48
N VAL A 65 9.56 8.73 0.81
CA VAL A 65 8.54 7.97 1.52
C VAL A 65 7.24 8.77 1.49
N ILE A 66 6.18 8.13 1.01
CA ILE A 66 4.85 8.70 0.85
C ILE A 66 3.90 7.95 1.77
N ILE A 67 2.98 8.66 2.40
CA ILE A 67 1.89 8.07 3.17
C ILE A 67 0.61 8.32 2.37
N ASN A 68 0.00 7.24 1.84
CA ASN A 68 -1.22 7.34 1.03
C ASN A 68 -2.22 6.24 1.42
N ARG A 69 -3.51 6.58 1.38
CA ARG A 69 -4.60 5.66 1.68
C ARG A 69 -5.14 4.97 0.43
N ASP A 70 -5.15 5.68 -0.70
CA ASP A 70 -5.62 5.19 -1.99
C ASP A 70 -4.46 4.54 -2.75
N VAL A 71 -4.31 3.23 -2.52
CA VAL A 71 -3.20 2.42 -3.01
C VAL A 71 -3.73 1.13 -3.61
N VAL A 72 -3.24 0.78 -4.80
CA VAL A 72 -3.49 -0.51 -5.43
C VAL A 72 -2.25 -1.38 -5.26
N PHE A 73 -2.40 -2.59 -4.73
CA PHE A 73 -1.30 -3.52 -4.45
C PHE A 73 -1.20 -4.59 -5.53
N ASP A 74 0.01 -4.82 -6.02
CA ASP A 74 0.39 -5.91 -6.92
C ASP A 74 1.29 -6.86 -6.12
N GLU A 75 0.67 -7.74 -5.34
CA GLU A 75 1.33 -8.60 -4.34
C GLU A 75 2.14 -9.74 -4.97
N GLU A 76 1.93 -10.03 -6.26
CA GLU A 76 2.66 -11.05 -7.01
C GLU A 76 4.02 -10.54 -7.52
N ARG A 77 4.23 -9.22 -7.49
CA ARG A 77 5.46 -8.59 -7.95
C ARG A 77 6.21 -7.96 -6.79
N ILE A 78 7.48 -8.33 -6.71
CA ILE A 78 8.46 -7.69 -5.84
C ILE A 78 9.20 -6.66 -6.69
N TRP A 79 9.64 -5.57 -6.07
CA TRP A 79 10.55 -4.66 -6.75
C TRP A 79 11.88 -5.36 -7.01
N ASP A 80 12.23 -5.56 -8.29
CA ASP A 80 13.51 -6.10 -8.77
C ASP A 80 14.63 -5.05 -8.67
#